data_AF-A0A2T0JIB6-F1
#
_entry.id   AF-A0A2T0JIB6-F1
#
_cell.length_a   1.000
_cell.length_b   1.000
_cell.length_c   1.000
_cell.angle_alpha   90.00
_cell.angle_beta   90.00
_cell.angle_gamma   90.00
#
_symmetry.space_group_name_H-M   'P 1'
#
loop_
_entity.id
_entity.type
_entity.pdbx_description
1 polymer ?
#
loop_
_entity_poly.entity_id
_entity_poly.type
_entity_poly.pdbx_seq_one_letter_code
_entity_poly.pdbx_strand_id
1 'polypeptide(L)' 'MNAWTWAWIGWGLYFAVVEGLALKNRKKGDTLSEHVWAFLGYREGRVGQPTGTERLRRFLTLAGLAWLVVHLLTGGVF' A
#
# COMPACT_ATOMS: atom_id res chain seq x y z
N MET A 1 4.08 15.31 -23.07
CA MET A 1 3.69 14.11 -22.28
C MET A 1 3.89 12.87 -23.15
N ASN A 2 4.39 11.76 -22.60
CA ASN A 2 4.67 10.54 -23.37
C ASN A 2 3.62 9.45 -23.04
N ALA A 3 3.67 8.32 -23.77
CA ALA A 3 2.75 7.19 -23.56
C ALA A 3 2.77 6.67 -22.11
N TRP A 4 3.94 6.67 -21.47
CA TRP A 4 4.08 6.28 -20.07
C TRP A 4 3.37 7.23 -19.12
N THR A 5 3.39 8.55 -19.39
CA THR A 5 2.63 9.53 -18.60
C THR A 5 1.14 9.21 -18.62
N TRP A 6 0.58 8.88 -19.79
CA TRP A 6 -0.81 8.50 -19.91
C TRP A 6 -1.14 7.18 -19.23
N ALA A 7 -0.24 6.20 -19.30
CA ALA A 7 -0.39 4.95 -18.56
C ALA A 7 -0.49 5.18 -17.05
N TRP A 8 0.37 6.04 -16.48
CA TRP A 8 0.32 6.41 -15.07
C TRP A 8 -0.97 7.14 -14.70
N ILE A 9 -1.42 8.09 -15.52
CA ILE A 9 -2.69 8.81 -15.29
C ILE A 9 -3.88 7.84 -15.34
N GLY A 10 -3.95 6.99 -16.36
CA GLY A 10 -5.02 6.01 -16.52
C GLY A 10 -5.06 5.03 -15.36
N TRP A 11 -3.91 4.53 -14.92
CA TRP A 11 -3.80 3.66 -13.75
C TRP A 11 -4.26 4.37 -12.46
N GLY A 12 -3.85 5.62 -12.23
CA GLY A 12 -4.26 6.40 -11.07
C GLY A 12 -5.77 6.67 -11.03
N LEU A 13 -6.37 6.99 -12.18
CA LEU A 13 -7.82 7.15 -12.30
C LEU A 13 -8.56 5.84 -12.05
N TYR A 14 -8.10 4.74 -12.64
CA TYR A 14 -8.65 3.41 -12.40
C TYR A 14 -8.63 3.06 -10.91
N PHE A 15 -7.48 3.27 -10.26
CA PHE A 15 -7.33 3.04 -8.83
C PHE A 15 -8.32 3.87 -8.00
N ALA A 16 -8.44 5.18 -8.28
CA ALA A 16 -9.34 6.07 -7.56
C ALA A 16 -10.82 5.66 -7.70
N VAL A 17 -11.23 5.21 -8.90
CA VAL A 17 -12.59 4.72 -9.13
C VAL A 17 -12.87 3.45 -8.34
N VAL A 18 -11.98 2.45 -8.43
CA VAL A 18 -12.14 1.17 -7.74
C VAL A 18 -12.16 1.35 -6.23
N GLU A 19 -11.19 2.08 -5.67
CA GLU A 19 -11.10 2.34 -4.23
C GLU A 19 -12.29 3.18 -3.76
N GLY A 20 -12.72 4.18 -4.53
CA GLY A 20 -13.88 5.00 -4.20
C GLY A 20 -15.19 4.19 -4.16
N LEU A 21 -15.38 3.26 -5.09
CA LEU A 21 -16.52 2.34 -5.07
C LEU A 21 -16.43 1.35 -3.90
N ALA A 22 -15.25 0.83 -3.60
CA ALA A 22 -15.02 -0.04 -2.44
C ALA A 22 -15.38 0.68 -1.12
N LEU A 23 -14.92 1.92 -0.95
CA LEU A 23 -15.25 2.76 0.21
C LEU A 23 -16.75 3.04 0.33
N LYS A 24 -17.45 3.23 -0.80
CA LYS A 24 -18.91 3.41 -0.82
C LYS A 24 -19.65 2.12 -0.48
N ASN A 25 -19.17 0.98 -0.98
CA ASN A 25 -19.76 -0.34 -0.73
C ASN A 25 -19.59 -0.77 0.73
N ARG A 26 -18.52 -0.33 1.41
CA ARG A 26 -18.21 -0.64 2.83
C ARG A 26 -18.21 -2.14 3.15
N LYS A 27 -17.95 -2.99 2.15
CA LYS A 27 -17.81 -4.42 2.35
C LYS A 27 -16.40 -4.72 2.80
N LYS A 28 -16.29 -5.62 3.78
CA LYS A 28 -14.99 -6.04 4.31
C LYS A 28 -14.19 -6.73 3.20
N GLY A 29 -12.97 -6.27 3.00
CA GLY A 29 -12.03 -6.82 2.02
C GLY A 29 -12.17 -6.25 0.61
N ASP A 30 -12.94 -5.19 0.39
CA ASP A 30 -13.05 -4.54 -0.93
C ASP A 30 -11.93 -3.50 -1.16
N THR A 31 -11.35 -2.91 -0.10
CA THR A 31 -10.40 -1.80 -0.24
C THR A 31 -8.96 -2.29 -0.34
N LEU A 32 -8.11 -1.57 -1.08
CA LEU A 32 -6.68 -1.84 -1.12
C LEU A 32 -6.05 -1.68 0.26
N SER A 33 -6.53 -0.72 1.05
CA SER A 33 -6.04 -0.53 2.42
C SER A 33 -6.18 -1.81 3.25
N GLU A 34 -7.34 -2.48 3.23
CA GLU A 34 -7.57 -3.74 3.94
C GLU A 34 -6.64 -4.86 3.47
N HIS A 35 -6.34 -4.92 2.17
CA HIS A 35 -5.37 -5.89 1.65
C HIS A 35 -3.95 -5.60 2.16
N VAL A 36 -3.55 -4.33 2.24
CA VAL A 36 -2.26 -3.92 2.81
C VAL A 36 -2.20 -4.26 4.31
N TRP A 37 -3.26 -3.97 5.06
CA TRP A 37 -3.36 -4.35 6.48
C TRP A 37 -3.25 -5.86 6.65
N ALA A 38 -3.97 -6.64 5.85
CA ALA A 38 -3.92 -8.10 5.87
C ALA A 38 -2.54 -8.66 5.52
N PHE A 39 -1.83 -8.05 4.56
CA PHE A 39 -0.45 -8.41 4.19
C PHE A 39 0.52 -8.19 5.35
N LEU A 40 0.37 -7.07 6.06
CA LEU A 40 1.15 -6.71 7.26
C LEU A 40 0.69 -7.46 8.53
N GLY A 41 -0.32 -8.33 8.40
CA GLY A 41 -0.80 -9.16 9.51
C GLY A 41 -1.72 -8.44 10.49
N TYR A 42 -2.26 -7.27 10.13
CA TYR A 42 -3.33 -6.60 10.87
C TYR A 42 -4.66 -7.16 10.37
N ARG A 43 -5.28 -8.03 11.18
CA ARG A 43 -6.59 -8.63 10.89
C ARG A 43 -7.52 -8.43 12.08
N GLU A 44 -8.76 -8.11 11.79
CA GLU A 44 -9.80 -7.93 12.80
C GLU A 44 -10.01 -9.22 13.59
N GLY A 45 -10.16 -9.10 14.92
CA GLY A 45 -10.36 -10.24 15.82
C GLY A 45 -9.10 -11.04 16.18
N ARG A 46 -7.92 -10.70 15.64
CA ARG A 46 -6.67 -11.36 16.01
C ARG A 46 -6.07 -10.74 17.27
N VAL A 47 -6.14 -11.49 18.37
CA VAL A 47 -5.48 -11.15 19.64
C VAL A 47 -4.26 -12.06 19.81
N GLY A 48 -3.05 -11.51 19.70
CA GLY A 48 -1.81 -12.27 19.84
C GLY A 48 -0.58 -11.55 19.27
N GLN A 49 0.61 -12.07 19.54
CA GLN A 49 1.85 -11.49 19.00
C GLN A 49 1.98 -11.75 17.49
N PRO A 50 2.55 -10.79 16.72
CA PRO A 50 2.85 -11.00 15.31
C PRO A 50 3.90 -12.11 15.14
N THR A 51 3.67 -12.97 14.17
CA THR A 51 4.60 -14.05 13.76
C THR A 51 5.93 -13.47 13.27
N GLY A 52 6.99 -14.28 13.25
CA GLY A 52 8.30 -13.87 12.72
C GLY A 52 8.21 -13.34 11.28
N THR A 53 7.39 -13.97 10.43
CA THR A 53 7.14 -13.54 9.06
C THR A 53 6.45 -12.18 8.98
N GLU A 54 5.48 -11.90 9.85
CA GLU A 54 4.80 -10.60 9.90
C GLU A 54 5.73 -9.50 10.38
N ARG A 55 6.58 -9.79 11.37
CA ARG A 55 7.62 -8.86 11.82
C ARG A 55 8.58 -8.52 10.67
N LEU A 56 9.00 -9.54 9.91
CA LEU A 56 9.85 -9.33 8.73
C LEU A 56 9.16 -8.47 7.66
N ARG A 57 7.91 -8.78 7.29
CA ARG A 57 7.14 -7.98 6.30
C ARG A 57 7.00 -6.53 6.74
N ARG A 58 6.68 -6.29 8.02
CA ARG A 58 6.60 -4.94 8.59
C ARG A 58 7.95 -4.23 8.54
N PHE A 59 9.02 -4.91 8.91
CA PHE A 59 10.37 -4.36 8.87
C PHE A 59 10.78 -3.98 7.44
N LEU A 60 10.58 -4.87 6.47
CA LEU A 60 10.88 -4.61 5.06
C LEU A 60 10.04 -3.46 4.51
N THR A 61 8.75 -3.39 4.87
CA THR A 61 7.87 -2.29 4.48
C THR A 61 8.38 -0.97 5.07
N LEU A 62 8.74 -0.95 6.35
CA LEU A 62 9.30 0.23 7.02
C LEU A 62 10.62 0.67 6.38
N ALA A 63 11.54 -0.26 6.14
CA ALA A 63 12.83 0.02 5.52
C ALA A 63 12.65 0.56 4.09
N GLY A 64 11.76 -0.04 3.30
CA GLY A 64 11.42 0.43 1.97
C GLY A 64 10.80 1.81 1.96
N LEU A 65 9.89 2.11 2.90
CA LEU A 65 9.30 3.45 3.06
C LEU A 65 10.33 4.48 3.50
N ALA A 66 11.20 4.14 4.46
CA ALA A 66 12.27 5.02 4.91
C ALA A 66 13.23 5.35 3.75
N TRP A 67 13.65 4.33 2.99
CA TRP A 67 14.45 4.50 1.79
C TRP A 67 13.71 5.36 0.76
N LEU A 68 12.44 5.07 0.45
CA LEU A 68 11.66 5.82 -0.53
C LEU A 68 11.54 7.30 -0.16
N VAL A 69 11.27 7.61 1.12
CA VAL A 69 11.22 8.99 1.61
C VAL A 69 12.56 9.69 1.41
N VAL A 70 13.67 9.05 1.83
CA VAL A 70 15.02 9.60 1.62
C VAL A 70 15.31 9.80 0.13
N HIS A 71 14.98 8.83 -0.70
CA HIS A 71 15.22 8.87 -2.14
C HIS A 71 14.43 10.00 -2.81
N LEU A 72 13.16 10.21 -2.43
CA LEU A 72 12.34 11.30 -2.93
C LEU A 72 12.84 12.68 -2.46
N LEU A 73 13.24 12.81 -1.18
CA LEU A 73 13.75 14.07 -0.63
C LEU A 73 15.12 14.47 -1.18
N THR A 74 15.94 13.50 -1.54
CA THR A 74 17.28 13.73 -2.07
C THR A 74 17.36 13.68 -3.59
N GLY A 75 16.23 13.44 -4.28
CA GLY A 75 16.19 13.28 -5.73
C GLY A 75 16.94 12.06 -6.24
N GLY A 76 17.14 11.06 -5.38
CA GLY A 76 17.79 9.79 -5.70
C GLY A 76 19.30 9.82 -5.77
N VAL A 77 19.93 10.82 -5.17
CA VAL A 77 21.39 10.97 -5.11
C VAL A 77 22.03 10.01 -4.08
N PHE A 78 21.23 9.45 -3.17
CA PHE A 78 21.65 8.50 -2.13
C PHE A 78 20.80 7.24 -2.12
#